data_AF-A0A2M7NB82-F1
#
_entry.id   AF-A0A2M7NB82-F1
#
_cell.length_a   1.000
_cell.length_b   1.000
_cell.length_c   1.000
_cell.angle_alpha   90.00
_cell.angle_beta   90.00
_cell.angle_gamma   90.00
#
_symmetry.space_group_name_H-M   'P 1'
#
loop_
_entity.id
_entity.type
_entity.pdbx_description
1 polymer ?
#
loop_
_entity_poly.entity_id
_entity_poly.type
_entity_poly.pdbx_seq_one_letter_code
_entity_poly.pdbx_strand_id
1 'polypeptide(L)'
;MFLSLNKQLKGQEMLGVTLGNYSGTSGLMVNPAMITNNKSFLDIHLVSADVFFRNNFAFIPAADFTISDLFKSNYTFPTYREDSKNFIYYTDEKIKDAAINIRILGPSAMIQVGKHGFGLQTGFRFFTSGSRLPWEIPVFGYEGLIYDTLYNIRFMDYNF
;
A
#
# COMPACT_ATOMS: atom_id res chain seq x y z
N MET A 1 2.25 -6.19 -38.32
CA MET A 1 2.92 -5.22 -37.42
C MET A 1 2.28 -5.38 -36.05
N PHE A 2 2.94 -6.04 -35.10
CA PHE A 2 2.43 -6.24 -33.74
C PHE A 2 3.33 -5.45 -32.78
N LEU A 3 2.80 -4.35 -32.24
CA LEU A 3 3.47 -3.55 -31.23
C LEU A 3 2.97 -4.02 -29.85
N SER A 4 3.74 -4.87 -29.16
CA SER A 4 3.45 -5.25 -27.77
C SER A 4 4.10 -4.26 -26.82
N LEU A 5 3.30 -3.46 -26.10
CA LEU A 5 3.76 -2.52 -25.09
C LEU A 5 3.81 -3.21 -23.72
N ASN A 6 4.94 -3.82 -23.35
CA ASN A 6 5.16 -4.39 -22.01
C ASN A 6 5.66 -3.28 -21.05
N LYS A 7 4.75 -2.63 -20.30
CA LYS A 7 5.15 -1.77 -19.18
C LYS A 7 5.44 -2.63 -17.95
N GLN A 8 6.70 -3.01 -17.77
CA GLN A 8 7.18 -3.50 -16.47
C GLN A 8 7.29 -2.30 -15.52
N LEU A 9 6.38 -2.21 -14.54
CA LEU A 9 6.52 -1.29 -13.41
C LEU A 9 7.68 -1.78 -12.55
N LYS A 10 8.87 -1.20 -12.75
CA LYS A 10 10.00 -1.41 -11.84
C LYS A 10 9.79 -0.52 -10.61
N GLY A 11 9.59 -1.12 -9.45
CA GLY A 11 9.64 -0.40 -8.18
C GLY A 11 11.01 0.28 -8.06
N GLN A 12 11.03 1.58 -7.81
CA GLN A 12 12.28 2.30 -7.59
C GLN A 12 12.81 1.96 -6.20
N GLU A 13 14.03 1.44 -6.12
CA GLU A 13 14.68 1.27 -4.83
C GLU A 13 15.16 2.62 -4.29
N MET A 14 14.76 2.94 -3.06
CA MET A 14 15.11 4.22 -2.42
C MET A 14 16.47 4.21 -1.72
N LEU A 15 17.33 3.22 -1.97
CA LEU A 15 18.61 3.04 -1.26
C LEU A 15 19.51 4.29 -1.31
N GLY A 16 19.55 4.98 -2.46
CA GLY A 16 20.33 6.22 -2.60
C GLY A 16 19.76 7.40 -1.82
N VAL A 17 18.45 7.41 -1.56
CA VAL A 17 17.75 8.48 -0.84
C VAL A 17 17.78 8.23 0.68
N THR A 18 17.99 6.99 1.12
CA THR A 18 17.89 6.61 2.54
C THR A 18 19.22 6.31 3.22
N LEU A 19 20.24 5.81 2.50
CA LEU A 19 21.49 5.32 3.11
C LEU A 19 22.72 6.21 2.88
N GLY A 20 22.61 7.25 2.04
CA GLY A 20 23.74 8.13 1.74
C GLY A 20 23.92 9.26 2.77
N ASN A 21 25.10 9.90 2.75
CA ASN A 21 25.39 11.12 3.53
C ASN A 21 24.65 12.37 3.01
N TYR A 22 23.63 12.18 2.16
CA TYR A 22 22.73 13.20 1.64
C TYR A 22 21.26 12.79 1.83
N SER A 23 20.99 11.80 2.69
CA SER A 23 19.64 11.26 2.90
C SER A 23 18.69 12.22 3.63
N GLY A 24 19.20 13.30 4.22
CA GLY A 24 18.37 14.31 4.86
C GLY A 24 17.49 13.74 5.97
N THR A 25 16.26 14.25 6.01
CA THR A 25 15.15 13.77 6.83
C THR A 25 14.70 12.34 6.50
N SER A 26 15.03 11.79 5.32
CA SER A 26 14.72 10.39 5.01
C SER A 26 15.59 9.40 5.77
N GLY A 27 16.84 9.78 6.08
CA GLY A 27 17.76 8.97 6.90
C GLY A 27 17.29 8.83 8.36
N LEU A 28 16.58 9.83 8.89
CA LEU A 28 16.01 9.80 10.24
C LEU A 28 15.08 8.61 10.48
N MET A 29 14.31 8.21 9.46
CA MET A 29 13.41 7.06 9.54
C MET A 29 14.14 5.72 9.67
N VAL A 30 15.37 5.65 9.16
CA VAL A 30 16.18 4.44 9.18
C VAL A 30 17.02 4.40 10.45
N ASN A 31 17.74 5.50 10.72
CA ASN A 31 18.59 5.64 11.90
C ASN A 31 18.80 7.13 12.23
N PRO A 32 18.35 7.61 13.40
CA PRO A 32 18.53 9.00 13.82
C PRO A 32 19.99 9.49 13.83
N ALA A 33 20.95 8.58 14.05
CA ALA A 33 22.38 8.93 14.06
C ALA A 33 22.90 9.39 12.69
N MET A 34 22.20 9.07 11.59
CA MET A 34 22.57 9.46 10.23
C MET A 34 22.62 10.98 10.02
N ILE A 35 21.94 11.77 10.87
CA ILE A 35 22.05 13.24 10.82
C ILE A 35 23.49 13.69 11.03
N THR A 36 24.22 13.07 11.97
CA THR A 36 25.55 13.56 12.38
C THR A 36 26.59 13.56 11.25
N ASN A 37 26.40 12.71 10.24
CA ASN A 37 27.28 12.57 9.09
C ASN A 37 26.65 13.09 7.79
N ASN A 38 25.56 13.87 7.87
CA ASN A 38 24.91 14.43 6.70
C ASN A 38 25.69 15.65 6.16
N LYS A 39 25.90 15.67 4.85
CA LYS A 39 26.60 16.75 4.14
C LYS A 39 25.67 17.87 3.65
N SER A 40 24.35 17.65 3.70
CA SER A 40 23.38 18.72 3.39
C SER A 40 23.22 19.67 4.58
N PHE A 41 23.36 20.98 4.33
CA PHE A 41 23.16 22.02 5.34
C PHE A 41 21.71 22.09 5.82
N LEU A 42 20.76 22.04 4.88
CA LEU A 42 19.34 22.15 5.14
C LEU A 42 18.61 21.15 4.26
N ASP A 43 17.70 20.39 4.89
CA ASP A 43 16.78 19.50 4.20
C ASP A 43 15.37 19.78 4.70
N ILE A 44 14.44 19.96 3.77
CA ILE A 44 13.02 20.18 4.05
C ILE A 44 12.23 19.15 3.27
N HIS A 45 11.47 18.33 3.99
CA HIS A 45 10.53 17.38 3.42
C HIS A 45 9.11 17.83 3.79
N LEU A 46 8.33 18.18 2.76
CA LEU A 46 6.99 18.78 2.94
C LEU A 46 5.95 17.73 3.33
N VAL A 47 5.74 16.75 2.46
CA VAL A 47 4.80 15.66 2.68
C VAL A 47 5.10 14.51 1.72
N SER A 48 4.94 13.29 2.19
CA SER A 48 4.88 12.12 1.32
C SER A 48 3.90 11.09 1.88
N ALA A 49 3.34 10.30 0.98
CA ALA A 49 2.42 9.23 1.34
C ALA A 49 2.79 7.97 0.57
N ASP A 50 2.73 6.84 1.27
CA ASP A 50 2.88 5.50 0.74
C ASP A 50 1.64 4.71 1.17
N VAL A 51 0.94 4.14 0.20
CA VAL A 51 -0.25 3.31 0.43
C VAL A 51 -0.04 2.04 -0.36
N PHE A 52 0.00 0.92 0.35
CA PHE A 52 0.15 -0.40 -0.22
C PHE A 52 -0.97 -1.30 0.27
N PHE A 53 -1.69 -1.88 -0.69
CA PHE A 53 -2.72 -2.89 -0.45
C PHE A 53 -2.37 -4.13 -1.25
N ARG A 54 -2.38 -5.29 -0.60
CA ARG A 54 -2.16 -6.58 -1.25
C ARG A 54 -3.20 -7.56 -0.74
N ASN A 55 -3.82 -8.28 -1.64
CA ASN A 55 -4.69 -9.39 -1.31
C ASN A 55 -4.69 -10.42 -2.46
N ASN A 56 -5.11 -11.66 -2.19
CA ASN A 56 -5.28 -12.72 -3.19
C ASN A 56 -6.77 -13.17 -3.34
N PHE A 57 -7.70 -12.33 -2.91
CA PHE A 57 -9.14 -12.60 -2.90
C PHE A 57 -9.89 -11.84 -4.00
N ALA A 58 -9.65 -10.53 -4.13
CA ALA A 58 -10.37 -9.62 -5.00
C ALA A 58 -9.45 -8.77 -5.88
N PHE A 59 -9.95 -8.47 -7.08
CA PHE A 59 -9.25 -7.69 -8.10
C PHE A 59 -10.24 -6.81 -8.90
N ILE A 60 -9.67 -5.78 -9.54
CA ILE A 60 -10.33 -4.99 -10.57
C ILE A 60 -9.58 -5.28 -11.88
N PRO A 61 -10.25 -5.74 -12.94
CA PRO A 61 -9.65 -5.91 -14.26
C PRO A 61 -8.86 -4.67 -14.70
N ALA A 62 -7.64 -4.88 -15.20
CA ALA A 62 -6.77 -3.79 -15.63
C ALA A 62 -7.33 -2.97 -16.82
N ALA A 63 -8.30 -3.52 -17.55
CA ALA A 63 -9.01 -2.82 -18.61
C ALA A 63 -9.94 -1.71 -18.07
N ASP A 64 -10.41 -1.85 -16.83
CA ASP A 64 -11.47 -1.02 -16.26
C ASP A 64 -10.95 0.00 -15.24
N PHE A 65 -9.69 -0.13 -14.83
CA PHE A 65 -9.05 0.77 -13.87
C PHE A 65 -7.59 1.05 -14.21
N THR A 66 -7.28 2.33 -14.36
CA THR A 66 -5.91 2.84 -14.35
C THR A 66 -5.75 3.84 -13.20
N ILE A 67 -4.59 3.89 -12.56
CA ILE A 67 -4.30 4.83 -11.46
C ILE A 67 -4.56 6.30 -11.88
N SER A 68 -4.35 6.65 -13.15
CA SER A 68 -4.64 7.98 -13.68
C SER A 68 -6.11 8.37 -13.59
N ASP A 69 -7.02 7.40 -13.54
CA ASP A 69 -8.45 7.63 -13.47
C ASP A 69 -8.87 8.26 -12.14
N LEU A 70 -8.12 8.01 -11.05
CA LEU A 70 -8.35 8.62 -9.74
C LEU A 70 -8.15 10.15 -9.74
N PHE A 71 -7.47 10.70 -10.75
CA PHE A 71 -7.27 12.14 -10.90
C PHE A 71 -8.31 12.82 -11.80
N LYS A 72 -9.27 12.05 -12.34
CA LYS A 72 -10.36 12.60 -13.16
C LYS A 72 -11.49 13.07 -12.24
N SER A 73 -11.95 14.30 -12.43
CA SER A 73 -12.97 14.95 -11.57
C SER A 73 -14.30 14.20 -11.47
N ASN A 74 -14.65 13.39 -12.47
CA ASN A 74 -15.93 12.65 -12.55
C ASN A 74 -15.72 11.13 -12.62
N TYR A 75 -14.64 10.62 -12.03
CA TYR A 75 -14.39 9.18 -12.05
C TYR A 75 -15.40 8.44 -11.17
N THR A 76 -16.08 7.46 -11.75
CA THR A 76 -16.89 6.47 -11.06
C THR A 76 -16.19 5.13 -11.13
N PHE A 77 -16.16 4.40 -10.02
CA PHE A 77 -15.60 3.04 -10.01
C PHE A 77 -16.42 2.13 -10.93
N PRO A 78 -15.76 1.19 -11.64
CA PRO A 78 -16.48 0.21 -12.44
C PRO A 78 -17.35 -0.64 -11.53
N THR A 79 -18.60 -0.83 -11.94
CA THR A 79 -19.55 -1.70 -11.24
C THR A 79 -19.60 -3.06 -11.93
N TYR A 80 -19.61 -4.10 -11.11
CA TYR A 80 -19.66 -5.50 -11.52
C TYR A 80 -20.86 -6.17 -10.85
N ARG A 81 -21.46 -7.12 -11.57
CA ARG A 81 -22.72 -7.83 -11.21
C ARG A 81 -23.91 -6.88 -11.06
N GLU A 82 -25.10 -7.46 -10.87
CA GLU A 82 -26.36 -6.72 -10.72
C GLU A 82 -26.42 -5.90 -9.41
N ASP A 83 -25.61 -6.24 -8.41
CA ASP A 83 -25.63 -5.64 -7.07
C ASP A 83 -24.64 -4.47 -6.88
N SER A 84 -24.24 -3.80 -7.97
CA SER A 84 -23.42 -2.58 -7.93
C SER A 84 -22.10 -2.70 -7.14
N LYS A 85 -21.42 -3.86 -7.19
CA LYS A 85 -20.17 -4.08 -6.46
C LYS A 85 -18.97 -3.55 -7.27
N ASN A 86 -17.99 -2.94 -6.61
CA ASN A 86 -16.90 -2.23 -7.32
C ASN A 86 -15.65 -3.09 -7.63
N PHE A 87 -15.70 -4.39 -7.34
CA PHE A 87 -14.59 -5.31 -7.56
C PHE A 87 -15.10 -6.75 -7.70
N ILE A 88 -14.31 -7.60 -8.35
CA ILE A 88 -14.59 -9.03 -8.55
C ILE A 88 -13.72 -9.83 -7.58
N TYR A 89 -14.23 -10.94 -7.03
CA TYR A 89 -13.42 -11.88 -6.25
C TYR A 89 -13.21 -13.21 -6.97
N TYR A 90 -12.10 -13.87 -6.63
CA TYR A 90 -11.80 -15.22 -7.09
C TYR A 90 -12.65 -16.23 -6.32
N THR A 91 -13.35 -17.10 -7.05
CA THR A 91 -14.24 -18.13 -6.51
C THR A 91 -13.49 -19.42 -6.13
N ASP A 92 -12.17 -19.38 -6.05
CA ASP A 92 -11.39 -20.53 -5.60
C ASP A 92 -11.41 -20.60 -4.06
N GLU A 93 -11.76 -21.78 -3.56
CA GLU A 93 -11.82 -22.12 -2.13
C GLU A 93 -10.41 -22.29 -1.52
N LYS A 94 -9.46 -21.45 -1.93
CA LYS A 94 -8.10 -21.44 -1.40
C LYS A 94 -7.98 -20.42 -0.29
N ILE A 95 -7.05 -20.72 0.59
CA ILE A 95 -6.59 -19.83 1.65
C ILE A 95 -6.27 -18.42 1.13
N LYS A 96 -6.81 -17.41 1.82
CA LYS A 96 -6.67 -15.99 1.47
C LYS A 96 -5.75 -15.24 2.42
N ASP A 97 -5.02 -14.27 1.87
CA ASP A 97 -4.12 -13.37 2.59
C ASP A 97 -4.40 -11.94 2.18
N ALA A 98 -4.31 -11.02 3.15
CA ALA A 98 -4.49 -9.60 2.91
C ALA A 98 -3.52 -8.78 3.79
N ALA A 99 -2.99 -7.70 3.24
CA ALA A 99 -2.14 -6.76 3.98
C ALA A 99 -2.41 -5.33 3.52
N ILE A 100 -2.43 -4.42 4.49
CA ILE A 100 -2.57 -2.99 4.28
C ILE A 100 -1.41 -2.29 4.98
N ASN A 101 -0.72 -1.42 4.25
CA ASN A 101 0.30 -0.52 4.79
C ASN A 101 -0.04 0.89 4.33
N ILE A 102 -0.12 1.81 5.29
CA ILE A 102 -0.29 3.23 5.05
C ILE A 102 0.80 3.93 5.82
N ARG A 103 1.61 4.74 5.14
CA ARG A 103 2.59 5.63 5.75
C ARG A 103 2.40 7.02 5.20
N ILE A 104 2.27 8.00 6.09
CA ILE A 104 2.21 9.41 5.75
C ILE A 104 3.34 10.08 6.51
N LEU A 105 4.26 10.71 5.79
CA LEU A 105 5.29 11.56 6.38
C LEU A 105 4.83 12.99 6.23
N GLY A 106 4.68 13.67 7.36
CA GLY A 106 4.32 15.07 7.40
C GLY A 106 5.52 15.98 7.15
N PRO A 107 5.33 17.28 7.43
CA PRO A 107 6.40 18.25 7.41
C PRO A 107 7.53 17.80 8.32
N SER A 108 8.74 17.86 7.79
CA SER A 108 9.97 17.55 8.50
C SER A 108 11.10 18.39 7.97
N ALA A 109 12.03 18.71 8.86
CA ALA A 109 13.19 19.52 8.52
C ALA A 109 14.40 19.04 9.31
N MET A 110 15.56 19.18 8.68
CA MET A 110 16.84 18.88 9.28
C MET A 110 17.83 19.99 8.94
N ILE A 111 18.61 20.42 9.92
CA ILE A 111 19.66 21.42 9.77
C ILE A 111 20.98 20.87 10.33
N GLN A 112 22.06 21.05 9.58
CA GLN A 112 23.41 20.71 9.98
C GLN A 112 24.21 21.98 10.24
N VAL A 113 24.71 22.13 11.47
CA VAL A 113 25.54 23.26 11.92
C VAL A 113 26.91 22.72 12.35
N GLY A 114 27.86 22.72 11.42
CA GLY A 114 29.19 22.15 11.64
C GLY A 114 29.13 20.65 11.89
N LYS A 115 29.52 20.20 13.09
CA LYS A 115 29.46 18.78 13.51
C LYS A 115 28.17 18.39 14.23
N HIS A 116 27.28 19.36 14.46
CA HIS A 116 26.00 19.14 15.14
C HIS A 116 24.88 19.17 14.12
N GLY A 117 23.92 18.26 14.27
CA GLY A 117 22.74 18.23 13.42
C GLY A 117 21.48 18.08 14.24
N PHE A 118 20.45 18.81 13.84
CA PHE A 118 19.14 18.83 14.46
C PHE A 118 18.11 18.43 13.41
N GLY A 119 17.19 17.55 13.77
CA GLY A 119 16.15 17.10 12.86
C GLY A 119 14.85 16.87 13.61
N LEU A 120 13.75 17.26 12.98
CA LEU A 120 12.40 16.97 13.45
C LEU A 120 11.63 16.32 12.32
N GLN A 121 10.99 15.19 12.63
CA GLN A 121 10.16 14.45 11.70
C GLN A 121 8.79 14.18 12.30
N THR A 122 7.75 14.42 11.51
CA THR A 122 6.37 14.05 11.84
C THR A 122 5.87 13.01 10.86
N GLY A 123 5.04 12.08 11.33
CA GLY A 123 4.48 11.06 10.46
C GLY A 123 3.54 10.12 11.17
N PHE A 124 2.79 9.39 10.36
CA PHE A 124 1.84 8.37 10.74
C PHE A 124 2.15 7.08 9.98
N ARG A 125 2.12 5.94 10.68
CA ARG A 125 2.23 4.63 10.06
C ARG A 125 1.16 3.70 10.61
N PHE A 126 0.43 3.07 9.70
CA PHE A 126 -0.52 2.00 9.97
C PHE A 126 -0.14 0.77 9.16
N PHE A 127 -0.09 -0.39 9.82
CA PHE A 127 0.15 -1.67 9.16
C PHE A 127 -0.73 -2.73 9.80
N THR A 128 -1.47 -3.46 8.96
CA THR A 128 -2.25 -4.62 9.39
C THR A 128 -2.19 -5.71 8.33
N SER A 129 -2.24 -6.96 8.77
CA SER A 129 -2.23 -8.11 7.87
C SER A 129 -3.02 -9.27 8.46
N GLY A 130 -3.81 -9.93 7.61
CA GLY A 130 -4.43 -11.22 7.89
C GLY A 130 -3.77 -12.26 6.99
N SER A 131 -3.36 -13.39 7.58
CA SER A 131 -2.85 -14.52 6.81
C SER A 131 -3.63 -15.77 7.11
N ARG A 132 -3.65 -16.67 6.14
CA ARG A 132 -4.36 -17.95 6.20
C ARG A 132 -5.88 -17.86 6.39
N LEU A 133 -6.53 -16.81 5.91
CA LEU A 133 -7.98 -16.67 6.07
C LEU A 133 -8.72 -17.74 5.25
N PRO A 134 -9.67 -18.49 5.84
CA PRO A 134 -10.60 -19.33 5.08
C PRO A 134 -11.32 -18.50 4.02
N TRP A 135 -11.57 -19.06 2.85
CA TRP A 135 -12.09 -18.31 1.70
C TRP A 135 -13.48 -17.72 1.95
N GLU A 136 -14.24 -18.31 2.86
CA GLU A 136 -15.59 -17.88 3.22
C GLU A 136 -15.60 -16.56 3.99
N ILE A 137 -14.56 -16.26 4.77
CA ILE A 137 -14.48 -15.04 5.57
C ILE A 137 -14.51 -13.78 4.69
N PRO A 138 -13.66 -13.64 3.66
CA PRO A 138 -13.73 -12.48 2.78
C PRO A 138 -14.97 -12.51 1.85
N VAL A 139 -15.50 -13.68 1.47
CA VAL A 139 -16.77 -13.75 0.72
C VAL A 139 -17.93 -13.24 1.57
N PHE A 140 -18.00 -13.64 2.83
CA PHE A 140 -18.98 -13.13 3.78
C PHE A 140 -18.89 -11.61 3.94
N GLY A 141 -17.67 -11.07 4.00
CA GLY A 141 -17.44 -9.62 4.01
C GLY A 141 -17.89 -8.90 2.74
N TYR A 142 -17.87 -9.59 1.59
CA TYR A 142 -18.21 -9.03 0.28
C TYR A 142 -19.71 -9.13 -0.06
N GLU A 143 -20.29 -10.32 0.07
CA GLU A 143 -21.69 -10.60 -0.22
C GLU A 143 -22.60 -10.16 0.95
N GLY A 144 -22.05 -10.08 2.16
CA GLY A 144 -22.76 -9.67 3.37
C GLY A 144 -23.59 -10.79 4.00
N LEU A 145 -24.38 -10.42 4.99
CA LEU A 145 -25.16 -11.34 5.82
C LEU A 145 -26.25 -12.09 5.06
N ILE A 146 -26.62 -11.69 3.85
CA ILE A 146 -27.72 -12.28 3.07
C ILE A 146 -27.29 -13.48 2.21
N TYR A 147 -26.01 -13.81 2.20
CA TYR A 147 -25.46 -14.88 1.38
C TYR A 147 -25.70 -16.25 2.02
N ASP A 148 -26.75 -16.92 1.57
CA ASP A 148 -27.31 -18.16 2.12
C ASP A 148 -26.36 -19.36 2.08
N THR A 149 -25.48 -19.42 1.08
CA THR A 149 -24.49 -20.50 0.95
C THR A 149 -23.46 -20.55 2.10
N LEU A 150 -23.29 -19.45 2.86
CA LEU A 150 -22.42 -19.39 4.04
C LEU A 150 -23.17 -19.61 5.35
N TYR A 151 -24.45 -19.94 5.31
CA TYR A 151 -25.21 -20.26 6.51
C TYR A 151 -24.95 -21.69 6.98
N ASN A 152 -24.83 -21.85 8.30
CA ASN A 152 -24.69 -23.16 8.95
C ASN A 152 -23.47 -23.99 8.49
N ILE A 153 -22.47 -23.34 7.88
CA ILE A 153 -21.19 -23.95 7.57
C ILE A 153 -20.19 -23.62 8.65
N ARG A 154 -19.18 -24.47 8.78
CA ARG A 154 -18.05 -24.22 9.66
C ARG A 154 -16.91 -23.64 8.84
N PHE A 155 -16.44 -22.45 9.19
CA PHE A 155 -15.26 -21.82 8.59
C PHE A 155 -13.97 -22.52 9.03
N MET A 156 -13.78 -23.78 8.62
CA MET A 156 -12.63 -24.60 8.97
C MET A 156 -12.05 -25.23 7.70
N ASP A 157 -11.47 -24.38 6.85
CA ASP A 157 -10.77 -24.83 5.64
C ASP A 157 -9.26 -25.01 5.86
N TYR A 158 -8.85 -25.13 7.13
CA TYR A 158 -7.51 -25.48 7.54
C TYR A 158 -7.37 -27.00 7.57
N ASN A 159 -7.05 -27.63 6.44
CA ASN A 159 -6.49 -28.98 6.47
C ASN A 159 -5.05 -28.92 7.01
N PHE A 160 -4.80 -29.67 8.09
CA PHE A 160 -3.50 -29.84 8.74
C PHE A 160 -2.63 -30.86 8.00
#